data_AF-A0A4V3WE48-F1
#
_entry.id   AF-A0A4V3WE48-F1
#
_cell.length_a   1.000
_cell.length_b   1.000
_cell.length_c   1.000
_cell.angle_alpha   90.00
_cell.angle_beta   90.00
_cell.angle_gamma   90.00
#
_symmetry.space_group_name_H-M   'P 1'
#
loop_
_entity.id
_entity.type
_entity.pdbx_description
1 polymer ?
#
loop_
_entity_poly.entity_id
_entity_poly.type
_entity_poly.pdbx_seq_one_letter_code
_entity_poly.pdbx_strand_id
1 'polypeptide(L)'
;MIGFGTEKLLELLIPLGAGAKTATAAEKAESAAVKADGLIDDLSVAGKSGGAAVEGAETVVGNKSVVNAMSSNAAKYESNLAYDCSEIAEDLAYAAGGKGEIITIKSSTKYGTINVTEYGETKIFDYHTVYFDGKYVYDPRFSNRPVPIDEYMNSIKKLNDGNVSVSTQILK
;
A
#
# COMPACT_ATOMS: atom_id res chain seq x y z
N MET A 1 -2.63 43.81 -59.82
CA MET A 1 -2.16 42.41 -59.92
C MET A 1 -3.15 41.58 -59.10
N ILE A 2 -4.18 40.99 -59.72
CA ILE A 2 -4.26 39.56 -60.12
C ILE A 2 -3.88 38.68 -58.89
N GLY A 3 -4.75 37.97 -58.16
CA GLY A 3 -6.03 37.34 -58.46
C GLY A 3 -5.85 35.82 -58.35
N PHE A 4 -6.25 35.18 -57.25
CA PHE A 4 -6.47 33.73 -57.04
C PHE A 4 -7.09 33.59 -55.64
N GLY A 5 -8.15 32.82 -55.35
CA GLY A 5 -9.02 31.97 -56.13
C GLY A 5 -10.06 31.44 -55.14
N THR A 6 -11.34 31.71 -55.39
CA THR A 6 -12.47 31.11 -54.70
C THR A 6 -12.74 29.70 -55.24
N GLU A 7 -13.44 28.91 -54.44
CA GLU A 7 -14.22 27.72 -54.81
C GLU A 7 -13.47 26.37 -54.84
N LYS A 8 -13.80 25.49 -53.86
CA LYS A 8 -14.59 24.29 -54.17
C LYS A 8 -15.20 23.64 -52.93
N LEU A 9 -16.53 23.60 -52.95
CA LEU A 9 -17.41 22.62 -52.31
C LEU A 9 -16.91 21.18 -52.55
N LEU A 10 -17.08 20.29 -51.56
CA LEU A 10 -17.90 19.08 -51.75
C LEU A 10 -18.33 18.50 -50.40
N GLU A 11 -19.63 18.33 -50.26
CA GLU A 11 -20.33 17.63 -49.19
C GLU A 11 -19.92 16.16 -49.08
N LEU A 12 -19.97 15.60 -47.88
CA LEU A 12 -20.40 14.21 -47.73
C LEU A 12 -21.32 14.07 -46.51
N LEU A 13 -22.61 14.02 -46.82
CA LEU A 13 -23.74 13.64 -45.98
C LEU A 13 -23.81 12.10 -45.83
N ILE A 14 -24.09 11.63 -44.59
CA ILE A 14 -25.01 10.51 -44.20
C ILE A 14 -24.49 9.06 -44.41
N PRO A 15 -24.78 8.05 -43.50
CA PRO A 15 -26.05 7.87 -42.80
C PRO A 15 -26.10 7.55 -41.29
N LEU A 16 -27.23 7.96 -40.71
CA LEU A 16 -27.96 7.29 -39.62
C LEU A 16 -28.41 5.89 -40.06
N GLY A 17 -28.25 4.86 -39.23
CA GLY A 17 -28.87 3.56 -39.50
C GLY A 17 -28.58 2.44 -38.51
N ALA A 18 -29.33 2.44 -37.40
CA ALA A 18 -29.99 1.28 -36.77
C ALA A 18 -29.20 0.02 -36.31
N GLY A 19 -29.30 -0.22 -34.98
CA GLY A 19 -29.62 -1.53 -34.37
C GLY A 19 -28.45 -2.52 -34.20
N ALA A 20 -28.36 -3.34 -33.16
CA ALA A 20 -29.20 -3.59 -31.99
C ALA A 20 -28.42 -4.50 -31.03
N LYS A 21 -28.77 -4.45 -29.72
CA LYS A 21 -28.68 -5.54 -28.71
C LYS A 21 -27.27 -6.11 -28.40
N THR A 22 -26.85 -6.38 -27.19
CA THR A 22 -27.47 -6.56 -25.86
C THR A 22 -26.30 -6.71 -24.88
N ALA A 23 -26.30 -6.00 -23.77
CA ALA A 23 -25.56 -6.43 -22.58
C ALA A 23 -26.44 -6.12 -21.36
N THR A 24 -27.10 -7.16 -20.89
CA THR A 24 -27.95 -7.22 -19.71
C THR A 24 -27.16 -6.91 -18.43
N ALA A 25 -27.77 -6.13 -17.57
CA ALA A 25 -27.39 -5.92 -16.18
C ALA A 25 -27.84 -7.08 -15.27
N ALA A 26 -27.42 -6.99 -14.02
CA ALA A 26 -27.82 -7.77 -12.83
C ALA A 26 -26.97 -9.04 -12.59
N GLU A 27 -26.04 -9.01 -11.62
CA GLU A 27 -26.28 -9.15 -10.16
C GLU A 27 -26.42 -10.62 -9.78
N LYS A 28 -25.39 -11.18 -9.11
CA LYS A 28 -25.59 -11.99 -7.90
C LYS A 28 -24.26 -12.30 -7.22
N ALA A 29 -24.12 -11.77 -6.01
CA ALA A 29 -23.22 -12.28 -5.00
C ALA A 29 -23.74 -13.65 -4.53
N GLU A 30 -22.88 -14.65 -4.48
CA GLU A 30 -23.16 -15.92 -3.81
C GLU A 30 -21.91 -16.28 -2.98
N SER A 31 -21.83 -15.71 -1.78
CA SER A 31 -20.94 -16.20 -0.74
C SER A 31 -21.72 -17.24 0.05
N ALA A 32 -21.34 -18.50 -0.12
CA ALA A 32 -21.94 -19.64 0.55
C ALA A 32 -21.67 -19.58 2.05
N ALA A 33 -22.75 -19.44 2.83
CA ALA A 33 -22.76 -19.68 4.26
C ALA A 33 -22.57 -21.18 4.50
N VAL A 34 -21.41 -21.57 5.04
CA VAL A 34 -21.23 -22.91 5.61
C VAL A 34 -21.69 -22.88 7.06
N LYS A 35 -22.64 -23.78 7.31
CA LYS A 35 -23.36 -24.04 8.55
C LYS A 35 -22.42 -24.77 9.52
N ALA A 36 -22.00 -24.11 10.60
CA ALA A 36 -21.34 -24.77 11.73
C ALA A 36 -22.38 -25.03 12.81
N ASP A 37 -22.95 -26.23 12.79
CA ASP A 37 -23.69 -26.82 13.90
C ASP A 37 -22.83 -27.97 14.43
N GLY A 38 -22.36 -27.86 15.68
CA GLY A 38 -21.44 -28.84 16.23
C GLY A 38 -20.83 -28.43 17.57
N LEU A 39 -21.65 -28.55 18.63
CA LEU A 39 -21.30 -29.06 19.97
C LEU A 39 -20.02 -28.51 20.65
N ILE A 40 -20.23 -27.58 21.58
CA ILE A 40 -19.30 -27.31 22.68
C ILE A 40 -19.73 -28.12 23.92
N ASP A 41 -19.09 -29.26 24.14
CA ASP A 41 -19.12 -29.97 25.43
C ASP A 41 -17.78 -29.78 26.15
N ASP A 42 -17.82 -28.85 27.10
CA ASP A 42 -17.35 -28.89 28.49
C ASP A 42 -16.03 -29.62 28.92
N LEU A 43 -15.31 -28.92 29.81
CA LEU A 43 -14.17 -29.30 30.69
C LEU A 43 -12.77 -29.56 30.10
N SER A 44 -11.82 -28.68 30.44
CA SER A 44 -10.88 -28.94 31.56
C SER A 44 -9.89 -27.79 31.77
N VAL A 45 -9.90 -27.25 32.99
CA VAL A 45 -8.82 -26.44 33.58
C VAL A 45 -7.62 -27.34 33.86
N ALA A 46 -6.47 -27.07 33.22
CA ALA A 46 -5.13 -27.10 33.82
C ALA A 46 -4.03 -26.86 32.76
N GLY A 47 -3.25 -25.79 32.95
CA GLY A 47 -1.80 -25.79 32.77
C GLY A 47 -1.18 -26.05 31.39
N LYS A 48 -0.57 -24.98 30.86
CA LYS A 48 0.72 -24.97 30.12
C LYS A 48 0.71 -25.47 28.66
N SER A 49 1.20 -24.57 27.81
CA SER A 49 1.83 -24.79 26.49
C SER A 49 0.95 -25.27 25.33
N GLY A 50 1.19 -24.65 24.16
CA GLY A 50 0.83 -25.22 22.85
C GLY A 50 -0.32 -24.50 22.16
N GLY A 51 -0.05 -24.00 20.95
CA GLY A 51 -1.05 -23.47 20.00
C GLY A 51 -2.11 -24.52 19.65
N ALA A 52 -3.24 -24.20 19.02
CA ALA A 52 -3.46 -23.64 17.67
C ALA A 52 -4.94 -24.02 17.38
N ALA A 53 -5.74 -23.50 16.45
CA ALA A 53 -5.66 -22.56 15.34
C ALA A 53 -7.10 -22.43 14.80
N VAL A 54 -7.37 -21.44 13.93
CA VAL A 54 -8.07 -21.54 12.62
C VAL A 54 -8.22 -20.11 12.09
N GLU A 55 -7.95 -19.70 10.84
CA GLU A 55 -7.84 -20.35 9.54
C GLU A 55 -6.92 -19.47 8.65
N GLY A 56 -6.08 -20.10 7.81
CA GLY A 56 -5.19 -19.41 6.87
C GLY A 56 -3.90 -18.87 7.49
N ALA A 57 -3.02 -19.74 7.99
CA ALA A 57 -1.71 -19.35 8.51
C ALA A 57 -0.78 -18.89 7.37
N GLU A 58 -1.01 -17.69 6.87
CA GLU A 58 0.01 -16.92 6.18
C GLU A 58 1.18 -16.81 7.17
N THR A 59 2.31 -17.43 6.84
CA THR A 59 3.52 -17.32 7.66
C THR A 59 3.86 -15.85 7.80
N VAL A 60 3.61 -15.25 8.97
CA VAL A 60 3.92 -13.84 9.24
C VAL A 60 5.42 -13.66 9.05
N VAL A 61 5.79 -13.03 7.94
CA VAL A 61 7.16 -12.66 7.61
C VAL A 61 7.52 -11.42 8.43
N GLY A 62 8.75 -11.36 8.97
CA GLY A 62 9.24 -10.22 9.73
C GLY A 62 8.94 -10.25 11.25
N ASN A 63 9.12 -9.10 11.89
CA ASN A 63 8.91 -8.89 13.32
C ASN A 63 7.41 -8.84 13.63
N LYS A 64 6.93 -9.89 14.32
CA LYS A 64 5.51 -10.07 14.65
C LYS A 64 4.92 -8.89 15.42
N SER A 65 5.66 -8.28 16.34
CA SER A 65 5.15 -7.14 17.12
C SER A 65 4.90 -5.93 16.23
N VAL A 66 5.78 -5.69 15.26
CA VAL A 66 5.66 -4.58 14.31
C VAL A 66 4.53 -4.84 13.32
N VAL A 67 4.41 -6.07 12.79
CA VAL A 67 3.27 -6.44 11.94
C VAL A 67 1.94 -6.28 12.67
N ASN A 68 1.85 -6.74 13.92
CA ASN A 68 0.65 -6.55 14.73
C ASN A 68 0.34 -5.06 14.95
N ALA A 69 1.36 -4.22 15.15
CA ALA A 69 1.18 -2.78 15.28
C ALA A 69 0.69 -2.13 13.98
N MET A 70 1.20 -2.55 12.81
CA MET A 70 0.72 -2.11 11.50
C MET A 70 -0.77 -2.43 11.35
N SER A 71 -1.17 -3.67 11.59
CA SER A 71 -2.57 -4.11 11.43
C SER A 71 -3.50 -3.45 12.45
N SER A 72 -3.08 -3.37 13.71
CA SER A 72 -3.93 -2.82 14.80
C SER A 72 -4.15 -1.31 14.67
N ASN A 73 -3.21 -0.60 14.04
CA ASN A 73 -3.28 0.85 13.85
C ASN A 73 -3.61 1.26 12.40
N ALA A 74 -3.90 0.32 11.49
CA ALA A 74 -4.09 0.62 10.06
C ALA A 74 -5.12 1.74 9.83
N ALA A 75 -6.30 1.64 10.46
CA ALA A 75 -7.34 2.67 10.35
C ALA A 75 -6.87 4.05 10.86
N LYS A 76 -6.03 4.08 11.90
CA LYS A 76 -5.43 5.32 12.43
C LYS A 76 -4.47 5.93 11.42
N TYR A 77 -3.61 5.12 10.81
CA TYR A 77 -2.61 5.55 9.83
C TYR A 77 -3.20 6.02 8.51
N GLU A 78 -4.41 5.57 8.17
CA GLU A 78 -5.13 5.96 6.96
C GLU A 78 -5.98 7.21 7.16
N SER A 79 -6.76 7.27 8.23
CA SER A 79 -7.78 8.31 8.39
C SER A 79 -7.29 9.59 9.07
N ASN A 80 -6.16 9.55 9.77
CA ASN A 80 -5.64 10.72 10.49
C ASN A 80 -4.66 11.53 9.64
N LEU A 81 -5.14 12.67 9.12
CA LEU A 81 -4.35 13.60 8.31
C LEU A 81 -3.22 14.30 9.10
N ALA A 82 -3.25 14.27 10.43
CA ALA A 82 -2.19 14.83 11.28
C ALA A 82 -1.12 13.80 11.66
N TYR A 83 -1.19 12.59 11.11
CA TYR A 83 -0.28 11.50 11.42
C TYR A 83 0.64 11.28 10.22
N ASP A 84 1.90 11.71 10.31
CA ASP A 84 2.81 11.67 9.18
C ASP A 84 3.65 10.38 9.16
N CYS A 85 4.47 10.24 8.12
CA CYS A 85 5.35 9.08 7.95
C CYS A 85 6.35 8.93 9.11
N SER A 86 6.72 10.02 9.79
CA SER A 86 7.61 10.01 10.95
C SER A 86 6.98 9.33 12.14
N GLU A 87 5.75 9.69 12.47
CA GLU A 87 5.00 9.18 13.60
C GLU A 87 4.69 7.70 13.41
N ILE A 88 4.37 7.27 12.17
CA ILE A 88 4.23 5.85 11.85
C ILE A 88 5.55 5.11 12.09
N ALA A 89 6.67 5.62 11.59
CA ALA A 89 7.96 4.98 11.79
C ALA A 89 8.34 4.86 13.28
N GLU A 90 8.01 5.87 14.08
CA GLU A 90 8.23 5.87 15.53
C GLU A 90 7.32 4.88 16.27
N ASP A 91 6.03 4.79 15.94
CA ASP A 91 5.12 3.81 16.52
C ASP A 91 5.58 2.37 16.24
N LEU A 92 6.08 2.12 15.02
CA LEU A 92 6.60 0.82 14.62
C LEU A 92 7.94 0.50 15.32
N ALA A 93 8.81 1.49 15.47
CA ALA A 93 10.02 1.38 16.27
C ALA A 93 9.72 1.08 17.75
N TYR A 94 8.71 1.73 18.33
CA TYR A 94 8.25 1.45 19.68
C TYR A 94 7.71 0.03 19.82
N ALA A 95 6.91 -0.44 18.85
CA ALA A 95 6.42 -1.82 18.81
C ALA A 95 7.56 -2.86 18.68
N ALA A 96 8.68 -2.49 18.06
CA ALA A 96 9.89 -3.31 17.99
C ALA A 96 10.71 -3.31 19.29
N GLY A 97 10.27 -2.57 20.31
CA GLY A 97 11.01 -2.40 21.57
C GLY A 97 12.22 -1.49 21.44
N GLY A 98 12.16 -0.48 20.56
CA GLY A 98 13.24 0.50 20.37
C GLY A 98 14.43 -0.02 19.57
N LYS A 99 14.29 -1.14 18.87
CA LYS A 99 15.36 -1.76 18.07
C LYS A 99 15.13 -1.55 16.58
N GLY A 100 16.20 -1.56 15.80
CA GLY A 100 16.15 -1.39 14.35
C GLY A 100 16.59 0.02 13.96
N GLU A 101 16.04 0.52 12.87
CA GLU A 101 16.47 1.78 12.26
C GLU A 101 15.26 2.54 11.70
N ILE A 102 15.35 3.86 11.69
CA ILE A 102 14.46 4.72 10.91
C ILE A 102 15.23 5.16 9.67
N ILE A 103 14.68 4.86 8.51
CA ILE A 103 15.22 5.27 7.22
C ILE A 103 14.49 6.53 6.78
N THR A 104 15.23 7.57 6.42
CA THR A 104 14.71 8.80 5.80
C THR A 104 15.18 8.89 4.36
N ILE A 105 14.24 9.02 3.44
CA ILE A 105 14.46 9.12 2.00
C ILE A 105 14.15 10.55 1.57
N LYS A 106 15.04 11.15 0.78
CA LYS A 106 14.94 12.53 0.26
C LYS A 106 15.32 12.58 -1.20
N SER A 107 15.02 13.68 -1.87
CA SER A 107 15.57 13.93 -3.20
C SER A 107 17.09 14.09 -3.11
N SER A 108 17.81 13.61 -4.13
CA SER A 108 19.23 13.94 -4.28
C SER A 108 19.46 15.39 -4.72
N THR A 109 18.41 16.05 -5.20
CA THR A 109 18.42 17.45 -5.58
C THR A 109 18.10 18.34 -4.39
N LYS A 110 18.86 19.43 -4.19
CA LYS A 110 18.61 20.38 -3.10
C LYS A 110 17.21 21.00 -3.25
N TYR A 111 16.39 20.91 -2.20
CA TYR A 111 14.97 21.33 -2.20
C TYR A 111 14.10 20.57 -3.21
N GLY A 112 14.53 19.40 -3.66
CA GLY A 112 13.72 18.51 -4.49
C GLY A 112 12.73 17.72 -3.66
N THR A 113 11.73 17.18 -4.33
CA THR A 113 10.73 16.26 -3.77
C THR A 113 10.99 14.84 -4.27
N ILE A 114 10.33 13.88 -3.64
CA ILE A 114 10.29 12.48 -4.04
C ILE A 114 8.86 12.02 -4.26
N ASN A 115 8.69 11.11 -5.20
CA ASN A 115 7.47 10.35 -5.44
C ASN A 115 7.50 9.06 -4.63
N VAL A 116 6.43 8.79 -3.89
CA VAL A 116 6.26 7.56 -3.10
C VAL A 116 4.88 6.99 -3.38
N THR A 117 4.75 5.66 -3.40
CA THR A 117 3.43 5.02 -3.50
C THR A 117 2.82 4.86 -2.11
N GLU A 118 1.65 5.45 -1.89
CA GLU A 118 0.82 5.24 -0.70
C GLU A 118 -0.60 4.87 -1.15
N TYR A 119 -1.14 3.78 -0.59
CA TYR A 119 -2.47 3.24 -0.89
C TYR A 119 -2.72 3.03 -2.39
N GLY A 120 -1.67 2.64 -3.13
CA GLY A 120 -1.73 2.41 -4.57
C GLY A 120 -1.64 3.67 -5.44
N GLU A 121 -1.53 4.86 -4.83
CA GLU A 121 -1.39 6.13 -5.54
C GLU A 121 0.01 6.72 -5.36
N THR A 122 0.51 7.43 -6.37
CA THR A 122 1.75 8.19 -6.24
C THR A 122 1.47 9.52 -5.53
N LYS A 123 2.20 9.76 -4.42
CA LYS A 123 2.19 10.99 -3.63
C LYS A 123 3.56 11.65 -3.67
N ILE A 124 3.60 12.97 -3.51
CA ILE A 124 4.81 13.79 -3.54
C ILE A 124 5.15 14.23 -2.12
N PHE A 125 6.40 14.02 -1.71
CA PHE A 125 6.90 14.39 -0.39
C PHE A 125 8.24 15.12 -0.48
N ASP A 126 8.53 16.00 0.50
CA ASP A 126 9.89 16.55 0.68
C ASP A 126 10.84 15.47 1.21
N TYR A 127 10.32 14.58 2.04
CA TYR A 127 11.01 13.41 2.56
C TYR A 127 10.00 12.36 2.99
N HIS A 128 10.41 11.09 3.01
CA HIS A 128 9.60 9.97 3.51
C HIS A 128 10.40 9.17 4.53
N THR A 129 9.77 8.82 5.65
CA THR A 129 10.41 8.05 6.71
C THR A 129 9.71 6.73 6.94
N VAL A 130 10.49 5.67 7.13
CA VAL A 130 9.99 4.31 7.38
C VAL A 130 10.82 3.58 8.42
N TYR A 131 10.19 2.61 9.09
CA TYR A 131 10.88 1.72 10.02
C TYR A 131 11.49 0.53 9.28
N PHE A 132 12.71 0.15 9.69
CA PHE A 132 13.47 -0.97 9.16
C PHE A 132 14.04 -1.81 10.31
N ASP A 133 13.84 -3.12 10.27
CA ASP A 133 14.29 -4.04 11.34
C ASP A 133 15.65 -4.70 11.08
N GLY A 134 16.36 -4.29 10.02
CA GLY A 134 17.59 -4.94 9.55
C GLY A 134 17.39 -5.87 8.35
N LYS A 135 16.14 -6.23 8.02
CA LYS A 135 15.83 -7.07 6.85
C LYS A 135 14.62 -6.59 6.04
N TYR A 136 13.59 -6.11 6.71
CA TYR A 136 12.34 -5.68 6.11
C TYR A 136 12.02 -4.23 6.47
N VAL A 137 11.42 -3.53 5.52
CA VAL A 137 10.78 -2.24 5.71
C VAL A 137 9.31 -2.47 6.07
N TYR A 138 8.84 -1.70 7.04
CA TYR A 138 7.47 -1.71 7.52
C TYR A 138 6.85 -0.34 7.24
N ASP A 139 5.99 -0.31 6.23
CA ASP A 139 5.28 0.89 5.80
C ASP A 139 3.82 0.49 5.49
N PRO A 140 2.87 0.71 6.40
CA PRO A 140 1.49 0.28 6.25
C PRO A 140 0.74 1.01 5.13
N ARG A 141 1.26 2.16 4.68
CA ARG A 141 0.68 2.91 3.56
C ARG A 141 1.15 2.38 2.22
N PHE A 142 2.36 1.84 2.17
CA PHE A 142 2.88 1.15 0.98
C PHE A 142 2.36 -0.29 0.87
N SER A 143 2.39 -1.05 1.96
CA SER A 143 2.05 -2.48 1.99
C SER A 143 1.58 -2.90 3.38
N ASN A 144 0.54 -3.74 3.44
CA ASN A 144 0.09 -4.35 4.70
C ASN A 144 1.03 -5.47 5.21
N ARG A 145 2.06 -5.82 4.43
CA ARG A 145 3.07 -6.85 4.75
C ARG A 145 4.46 -6.25 4.75
N PRO A 146 5.41 -6.81 5.53
CA PRO A 146 6.80 -6.36 5.51
C PRO A 146 7.44 -6.63 4.15
N VAL A 147 8.19 -5.65 3.66
CA VAL A 147 8.79 -5.67 2.31
C VAL A 147 10.31 -5.77 2.44
N PRO A 148 10.99 -6.66 1.71
CA PRO A 148 12.45 -6.69 1.69
C PRO A 148 13.03 -5.32 1.33
N ILE A 149 14.09 -4.88 2.01
CA ILE A 149 14.66 -3.55 1.81
C ILE A 149 15.03 -3.28 0.35
N ASP A 150 15.62 -4.27 -0.34
CA ASP A 150 16.02 -4.10 -1.75
C ASP A 150 14.80 -3.87 -2.65
N GLU A 151 13.70 -4.58 -2.41
CA GLU A 151 12.46 -4.42 -3.17
C GLU A 151 11.83 -3.05 -2.93
N TYR A 152 11.74 -2.64 -1.66
CA TYR A 152 11.23 -1.33 -1.27
C TYR A 152 12.07 -0.19 -1.87
N MET A 153 13.40 -0.26 -1.71
CA MET A 153 14.28 0.79 -2.24
C MET A 153 14.29 0.83 -3.77
N ASN A 154 14.14 -0.31 -4.44
CA ASN A 154 14.04 -0.36 -5.90
C ASN A 154 12.74 0.27 -6.40
N SER A 155 11.61 0.08 -5.71
CA SER A 155 10.34 0.71 -6.09
C SER A 155 10.44 2.24 -5.99
N ILE A 156 10.99 2.75 -4.88
CA ILE A 156 11.20 4.19 -4.68
C ILE A 156 12.17 4.77 -5.71
N LYS A 157 13.31 4.12 -5.95
CA LYS A 157 14.27 4.58 -6.96
C LYS A 157 13.64 4.62 -8.35
N LYS A 158 12.84 3.61 -8.72
CA LYS A 158 12.16 3.57 -10.02
C LYS A 158 11.18 4.72 -10.22
N LEU A 159 10.47 5.13 -9.17
CA LEU A 159 9.53 6.28 -9.23
C LEU A 159 10.23 7.63 -9.33
N ASN A 160 11.52 7.70 -9.04
CA ASN A 160 12.28 8.94 -8.92
C ASN A 160 13.48 8.99 -9.87
N ASP A 161 13.52 8.13 -10.89
CA ASP A 161 14.64 7.99 -11.83
C ASP A 161 16.01 7.82 -11.13
N GLY A 162 16.00 7.19 -9.96
CA GLY A 162 17.17 7.02 -9.09
C GLY A 162 17.63 8.28 -8.34
N ASN A 163 16.94 9.42 -8.47
CA ASN A 163 17.28 10.69 -7.81
C ASN A 163 16.85 10.73 -6.34
N VAL A 164 17.29 9.75 -5.55
CA VAL A 164 17.00 9.69 -4.11
C VAL A 164 18.27 9.53 -3.29
N SER A 165 18.28 10.19 -2.14
CA SER A 165 19.30 10.09 -1.11
C SER A 165 18.67 9.46 0.14
N VAL A 166 19.43 8.59 0.81
CA VAL A 166 18.96 7.80 1.94
C VAL A 166 19.84 8.07 3.14
N SER A 167 19.23 8.29 4.30
CA SER A 167 19.91 8.42 5.58
C SER A 167 19.23 7.53 6.61
N THR A 168 20.01 7.06 7.57
CA THR A 168 19.56 6.06 8.55
C THR A 168 19.85 6.55 9.96
N GLN A 169 18.88 6.40 10.84
CA GLN A 169 19.03 6.58 12.28
C GLN A 169 18.91 5.22 12.97
N ILE A 170 20.00 4.78 13.61
CA ILE A 170 20.03 3.54 14.38
C ILE A 170 19.36 3.76 15.73
N LEU A 171 18.43 2.87 16.08
CA LEU A 171 17.73 2.84 17.37
C LEU A 171 18.48 1.90 18.33
N LYS A 172 18.58 2.29 19.60
CA LYS A 172 19.39 1.62 20.63
C LYS A 172 18.54 1.17 21.81
#